data_AF-A0A256W454-F1
#
_entry.id   AF-A0A256W454-F1
#
_cell.length_a   1.000
_cell.length_b   1.000
_cell.length_c   1.000
_cell.angle_alpha   90.00
_cell.angle_beta   90.00
_cell.angle_gamma   90.00
#
_symmetry.space_group_name_H-M   'P 1'
#
loop_
_entity.id
_entity.type
_entity.pdbx_description
1 polymer ?
#
loop_
_entity_poly.entity_id
_entity_poly.type
_entity_poly.pdbx_seq_one_letter_code
_entity_poly.pdbx_strand_id
1 'polypeptide(L)'
;MELHEVIILIIGGSLVGFINTLAGGGSIISLSILMYVMGLPAAVANGTNRIAITLQTLTATSNFRKQEVLDWKKGLKLGIPSVVGSIIGAFIAVDMDEKVFEKAMAIIMFFMLAFIFYKPQVWLKGNEE
;
A
#
# COMPACT_ATOMS: atom_id res chain seq x y z
N MET A 1 8.44 -23.62 -0.80
CA MET A 1 8.22 -22.50 -1.74
C MET A 1 8.64 -23.00 -3.10
N GLU A 2 7.67 -23.15 -3.99
CA GLU A 2 7.90 -23.67 -5.32
C GLU A 2 8.49 -22.59 -6.22
N LEU A 3 9.18 -22.97 -7.29
CA LEU A 3 9.84 -22.02 -8.21
C LEU A 3 8.86 -20.98 -8.78
N HIS A 4 7.63 -21.40 -9.08
CA HIS A 4 6.61 -20.52 -9.62
C HIS A 4 6.20 -19.41 -8.63
N GLU A 5 6.12 -19.72 -7.33
CA GLU A 5 5.80 -18.74 -6.28
C GLU A 5 6.89 -17.67 -6.19
N VAL A 6 8.16 -18.08 -6.24
CA VAL A 6 9.31 -17.16 -6.23
C VAL A 6 9.27 -16.22 -7.42
N ILE A 7 9.02 -16.75 -8.63
CA ILE A 7 8.94 -15.94 -9.85
C ILE A 7 7.79 -14.93 -9.74
N ILE A 8 6.61 -15.36 -9.27
CA ILE A 8 5.45 -14.48 -9.07
C ILE A 8 5.78 -13.37 -8.07
N LEU A 9 6.43 -13.69 -6.95
CA LEU A 9 6.79 -12.70 -5.94
C LEU A 9 7.82 -11.70 -6.43
N ILE A 10 8.83 -12.13 -7.20
CA ILE A 10 9.85 -11.23 -7.75
C ILE A 10 9.24 -10.29 -8.80
N ILE A 11 8.54 -10.84 -9.80
CA ILE A 11 7.97 -10.05 -10.89
C ILE A 11 6.81 -9.19 -10.37
N GLY A 12 5.87 -9.80 -9.66
CA GLY A 12 4.73 -9.12 -9.07
C GLY A 12 5.15 -8.06 -8.06
N GLY A 13 6.10 -8.38 -7.17
CA GLY A 13 6.65 -7.43 -6.20
C GLY A 13 7.34 -6.24 -6.87
N SER A 14 8.07 -6.46 -7.96
CA SER A 14 8.71 -5.38 -8.73
C SER A 14 7.69 -4.47 -9.41
N LEU A 15 6.66 -5.05 -10.04
CA LEU A 15 5.56 -4.30 -10.67
C LEU A 15 4.75 -3.51 -9.65
N VAL A 16 4.39 -4.13 -8.52
CA VAL A 16 3.77 -3.44 -7.39
C VAL A 16 4.68 -2.32 -6.88
N GLY A 17 5.97 -2.60 -6.79
CA GLY A 17 7.08 -1.67 -6.57
C GLY A 17 6.94 -0.38 -7.35
N PHE A 18 6.83 -0.54 -8.66
CA PHE A 18 6.69 0.54 -9.62
C PHE A 18 5.34 1.27 -9.50
N ILE A 19 4.24 0.53 -9.49
CA ILE A 19 2.87 1.09 -9.44
C ILE A 19 2.67 1.92 -8.17
N ASN A 20 3.11 1.43 -7.01
CA ASN A 20 2.91 2.16 -5.76
C ASN A 20 3.69 3.47 -5.73
N THR A 21 4.89 3.50 -6.34
CA THR A 21 5.73 4.70 -6.41
C THR A 21 5.14 5.77 -7.32
N LEU A 22 4.49 5.38 -8.43
CA LEU A 22 3.94 6.31 -9.41
C LEU A 22 2.49 6.70 -9.17
N ALA A 23 1.63 5.75 -8.80
CA ALA A 23 0.17 5.92 -8.80
C ALA A 23 -0.48 5.68 -7.43
N GLY A 24 0.25 5.10 -6.45
CA GLY A 24 -0.28 4.89 -5.10
C GLY A 24 -1.49 3.95 -5.05
N GLY A 25 -1.34 2.70 -5.51
CA GLY A 25 -2.41 1.70 -5.49
C GLY A 25 -1.97 0.24 -5.67
N GLY A 26 -0.67 0.00 -5.85
CA GLY A 26 -0.12 -1.34 -6.13
C GLY A 26 -0.35 -2.34 -4.99
N SER A 27 -0.61 -1.86 -3.78
CA SER A 27 -0.83 -2.69 -2.59
C SER A 27 -2.05 -3.61 -2.70
N ILE A 28 -3.07 -3.24 -3.50
CA ILE A 28 -4.23 -4.11 -3.74
C ILE A 28 -3.78 -5.39 -4.46
N ILE A 29 -2.82 -5.26 -5.38
CA ILE A 29 -2.26 -6.37 -6.16
C ILE A 29 -1.40 -7.25 -5.25
N SER A 30 -0.49 -6.69 -4.45
CA SER A 30 0.33 -7.49 -3.55
C SER A 30 -0.47 -8.21 -2.47
N LEU A 31 -1.50 -7.57 -1.90
CA LEU A 31 -2.41 -8.23 -0.97
C LEU A 31 -3.16 -9.38 -1.63
N SER A 32 -3.64 -9.20 -2.86
CA SER A 32 -4.31 -10.27 -3.62
C SER A 32 -3.36 -11.45 -3.87
N ILE A 33 -2.10 -11.19 -4.22
CA ILE A 33 -1.08 -12.25 -4.41
C ILE A 33 -0.84 -12.98 -3.08
N LEU A 34 -0.58 -12.25 -2.00
CA LEU A 34 -0.28 -12.85 -0.70
C LEU A 34 -1.46 -13.66 -0.14
N MET A 35 -2.69 -13.18 -0.29
CA MET A 35 -3.86 -13.87 0.24
C MET A 35 -4.30 -15.04 -0.64
N TYR A 36 -4.46 -14.83 -1.94
CA TYR A 36 -5.08 -15.81 -2.83
C TYR A 36 -4.09 -16.74 -3.52
N VAL A 37 -2.85 -16.30 -3.76
CA VAL A 37 -1.81 -17.15 -4.37
C VAL A 37 -0.98 -17.82 -3.29
N MET A 38 -0.57 -17.07 -2.25
CA MET A 38 0.26 -17.61 -1.16
C MET A 38 -0.56 -18.15 0.03
N GLY A 39 -1.89 -18.01 0.01
CA GLY A 39 -2.78 -18.55 1.04
C GLY A 39 -2.62 -17.92 2.42
N LEU A 40 -2.05 -16.72 2.51
CA LEU A 40 -1.83 -16.06 3.80
C LEU A 40 -3.14 -15.47 4.34
N PRO A 41 -3.41 -15.60 5.66
CA PRO A 41 -4.49 -14.88 6.31
C PRO A 41 -4.38 -13.37 6.09
N ALA A 42 -5.50 -12.66 6.01
CA ALA A 42 -5.49 -11.22 5.67
C ALA A 42 -4.60 -10.38 6.60
N ALA A 43 -4.58 -10.71 7.90
CA ALA A 43 -3.74 -10.02 8.89
C ALA A 43 -2.25 -10.23 8.60
N VAL A 44 -1.84 -11.47 8.32
CA VAL A 44 -0.45 -11.84 8.01
C VAL A 44 -0.02 -11.25 6.66
N ALA A 45 -0.88 -11.33 5.64
CA ALA A 45 -0.65 -10.74 4.33
C ALA A 45 -0.46 -9.21 4.43
N ASN A 46 -1.33 -8.53 5.20
CA ASN A 46 -1.22 -7.09 5.41
C ASN A 46 0.08 -6.73 6.14
N GLY A 47 0.41 -7.40 7.25
CA GLY A 47 1.67 -7.18 7.96
C GLY A 47 2.89 -7.38 7.08
N THR A 48 2.94 -8.48 6.33
CA THR A 48 4.03 -8.82 5.40
C THR A 48 4.20 -7.75 4.33
N ASN A 49 3.11 -7.31 3.72
CA ASN A 49 3.11 -6.28 2.69
C ASN A 49 3.68 -4.94 3.19
N ARG A 50 3.49 -4.58 4.47
CA ARG A 50 3.99 -3.31 5.03
C ARG A 50 5.50 -3.23 5.10
N ILE A 51 6.21 -4.36 5.24
CA ILE A 51 7.67 -4.39 5.22
C ILE A 51 8.17 -3.92 3.85
N ALA A 52 7.64 -4.51 2.77
CA ALA A 52 8.00 -4.17 1.40
C ALA A 52 7.68 -2.70 1.08
N ILE A 53 6.48 -2.22 1.46
CA ILE A 53 6.07 -0.83 1.25
C ILE A 53 6.98 0.13 2.01
N THR A 54 7.36 -0.18 3.25
CA THR A 54 8.24 0.69 4.03
C THR A 54 9.60 0.87 3.34
N LEU A 55 10.21 -0.23 2.89
CA LEU A 55 11.49 -0.20 2.18
C LEU A 55 11.36 0.54 0.83
N GLN A 56 10.27 0.28 0.10
CA GLN A 56 9.93 0.98 -1.14
C GLN A 56 9.81 2.49 -0.91
N THR A 57 8.99 2.92 0.06
CA THR A 57 8.77 4.34 0.35
C THR A 57 10.05 5.02 0.81
N LEU A 58 10.86 4.37 1.66
CA LEU A 58 12.17 4.92 2.06
C LEU A 58 13.08 5.16 0.84
N THR A 59 13.13 4.21 -0.09
CA THR A 59 13.92 4.31 -1.32
C THR A 59 13.38 5.42 -2.23
N ALA A 60 12.06 5.47 -2.44
CA ALA A 60 11.40 6.48 -3.27
C ALA A 60 11.59 7.88 -2.69
N THR A 61 11.35 8.08 -1.39
CA THR A 61 11.56 9.37 -0.71
C THR A 61 13.02 9.82 -0.77
N SER A 62 13.98 8.91 -0.61
CA SER A 62 15.41 9.23 -0.75
C SER A 62 15.74 9.71 -2.17
N ASN A 63 15.21 9.06 -3.20
CA ASN A 63 15.41 9.46 -4.59
C ASN A 63 14.71 10.79 -4.93
N PHE A 64 13.46 10.97 -4.51
CA PHE A 64 12.73 12.23 -4.71
C PHE A 64 13.36 13.40 -3.95
N ARG A 65 13.98 13.15 -2.79
CA ARG A 65 14.81 14.14 -2.11
C ARG A 65 16.00 14.57 -2.96
N LYS A 66 16.73 13.61 -3.55
CA LYS A 66 17.90 13.90 -4.39
C LYS A 66 17.54 14.68 -5.66
N GLN A 67 16.31 14.51 -6.14
CA GLN A 67 15.77 15.22 -7.30
C GLN A 67 15.15 16.59 -6.95
N GLU A 68 15.16 16.98 -5.66
CA GLU A 68 14.61 18.26 -5.17
C GLU A 68 13.11 18.47 -5.45
N VAL A 69 12.36 17.39 -5.73
CA VAL A 69 10.92 17.42 -6.02
C VAL A 69 10.04 17.23 -4.77
N LEU A 70 10.66 17.09 -3.58
CA LEU A 70 9.95 16.79 -2.34
C LEU A 70 9.60 18.05 -1.54
N ASP A 71 8.30 18.34 -1.38
CA ASP A 71 7.83 19.33 -0.40
C ASP A 71 7.80 18.73 1.01
N TRP A 72 8.85 19.00 1.79
CA TRP A 72 9.00 18.54 3.16
C TRP A 72 7.92 19.07 4.11
N LYS A 73 7.45 20.30 3.92
CA LYS A 73 6.44 20.89 4.80
C LYS A 73 5.11 20.20 4.61
N LYS A 74 4.69 20.00 3.35
CA LYS A 74 3.47 19.25 3.03
C LYS A 74 3.60 17.79 3.44
N GLY A 75 4.76 17.18 3.20
CA GLY A 75 5.08 15.81 3.60
C GLY A 75 4.91 15.60 5.11
N LEU A 76 5.46 16.49 5.95
CA LEU A 76 5.32 16.39 7.41
C LEU A 76 3.90 16.69 7.90
N LYS A 77 3.22 17.69 7.31
CA LYS A 77 1.83 18.02 7.66
C LYS A 77 0.87 16.84 7.45
N LEU A 78 1.08 16.04 6.41
CA LEU A 78 0.27 14.85 6.13
C LEU A 78 0.83 13.60 6.82
N GLY A 79 2.16 13.49 6.91
CA GLY A 79 2.86 12.33 7.43
C GLY A 79 2.68 12.12 8.92
N ILE A 80 2.80 13.17 9.74
CA ILE A 80 2.66 13.06 11.21
C ILE A 80 1.30 12.48 11.62
N PRO A 81 0.15 13.06 11.20
CA PRO A 81 -1.15 12.48 11.55
C PRO A 81 -1.35 11.08 10.95
N SER A 82 -0.79 10.79 9.78
CA SER A 82 -0.83 9.44 9.18
C SER A 82 -0.08 8.41 10.02
N VAL A 83 1.09 8.75 10.55
CA VAL A 83 1.86 7.88 11.45
C VAL A 83 1.10 7.62 12.74
N VAL A 84 0.58 8.68 13.37
CA VAL A 84 -0.21 8.55 14.62
C VAL A 84 -1.44 7.67 14.39
N GLY A 85 -2.21 7.94 13.34
CA GLY A 85 -3.38 7.13 12.99
C GLY A 85 -3.02 5.68 12.65
N SER A 86 -1.89 5.43 11.99
CA SER A 86 -1.44 4.07 11.67
C SER A 86 -1.03 3.28 12.92
N ILE A 87 -0.37 3.92 13.90
CA ILE A 87 -0.02 3.29 15.17
C ILE A 87 -1.28 2.92 15.94
N ILE A 88 -2.22 3.86 16.09
CA ILE A 88 -3.50 3.62 16.78
C ILE A 88 -4.28 2.49 16.08
N GLY A 89 -4.40 2.57 14.75
CA GLY A 89 -5.08 1.56 13.95
C GLY A 89 -4.41 0.18 14.04
N ALA A 90 -3.07 0.11 14.12
CA ALA A 90 -2.36 -1.14 14.28
C ALA A 90 -2.65 -1.80 15.64
N PHE A 91 -2.67 -1.03 16.74
CA PHE A 91 -3.04 -1.57 18.05
C PHE A 91 -4.47 -2.11 18.06
N ILE A 92 -5.41 -1.36 17.49
CA ILE A 92 -6.80 -1.82 17.36
C ILE A 92 -6.85 -3.12 16.53
N ALA A 93 -6.14 -3.16 15.40
CA ALA A 93 -6.16 -4.31 14.50
C ALA A 93 -5.59 -5.59 15.10
N VAL A 94 -4.59 -5.51 15.99
CA VAL A 94 -3.98 -6.68 16.63
C VAL A 94 -4.96 -7.37 17.60
N ASP A 95 -5.84 -6.60 18.24
CA ASP A 95 -6.83 -7.12 19.20
C ASP A 95 -8.16 -7.53 18.53
N MET A 96 -8.30 -7.37 17.21
CA MET A 96 -9.52 -7.72 16.47
C MET A 96 -9.60 -9.22 16.17
N ASP A 97 -10.82 -9.76 16.24
CA ASP A 97 -11.13 -11.09 15.71
C ASP A 97 -10.84 -11.14 14.18
N GLU A 98 -10.27 -12.26 13.73
CA GLU A 98 -9.82 -12.45 12.36
C GLU A 98 -10.94 -12.20 11.33
N LYS A 99 -12.16 -12.67 11.59
CA LYS A 99 -13.29 -12.49 10.66
C LYS A 99 -13.70 -11.03 10.57
N VAL A 100 -13.59 -10.29 11.67
CA VAL A 100 -13.90 -8.86 11.70
C VAL A 100 -12.83 -8.09 10.93
N PHE A 101 -11.55 -8.44 11.12
CA PHE A 101 -10.44 -7.84 10.37
C PHE A 101 -10.57 -8.09 8.86
N GLU A 102 -10.83 -9.33 8.46
CA GLU A 102 -11.04 -9.69 7.05
C GLU A 102 -12.18 -8.91 6.42
N LYS A 103 -13.33 -8.83 7.11
CA LYS A 103 -14.48 -8.07 6.63
C LYS A 103 -14.18 -6.57 6.50
N ALA A 104 -13.49 -6.00 7.48
CA ALA A 104 -13.06 -4.60 7.43
C ALA A 104 -12.12 -4.34 6.24
N MET A 105 -11.12 -5.21 6.05
CA MET A 105 -10.20 -5.15 4.91
C MET A 105 -10.93 -5.24 3.57
N ALA A 106 -11.86 -6.19 3.42
CA ALA A 106 -12.65 -6.35 2.20
C ALA A 106 -13.47 -5.09 1.88
N ILE A 107 -14.13 -4.50 2.89
CA ILE A 107 -14.89 -3.25 2.74
C ILE A 107 -13.97 -2.10 2.30
N ILE A 108 -12.82 -1.94 2.95
CA ILE A 108 -11.85 -0.88 2.63
C ILE A 108 -11.31 -1.05 1.22
N MET A 109 -10.90 -2.27 0.84
CA MET A 109 -10.39 -2.56 -0.51
C MET A 109 -11.45 -2.30 -1.58
N PHE A 110 -12.69 -2.70 -1.35
CA PHE A 110 -13.80 -2.43 -2.27
C PHE A 110 -14.06 -0.92 -2.40
N PHE A 111 -14.08 -0.20 -1.29
CA PHE A 111 -14.24 1.26 -1.30
C PHE A 111 -13.10 1.94 -2.06
N MET A 112 -11.85 1.54 -1.82
CA MET A 112 -10.68 2.07 -2.53
C MET A 112 -10.75 1.80 -4.03
N LEU A 113 -11.16 0.58 -4.41
CA LEU A 113 -11.39 0.22 -5.81
C LEU A 113 -12.44 1.14 -6.43
N ALA A 114 -13.60 1.27 -5.79
CA ALA A 114 -14.68 2.15 -6.25
C ALA A 114 -14.23 3.61 -6.34
N PHE A 115 -13.46 4.09 -5.36
CA PHE A 115 -12.94 5.45 -5.32
C PHE A 115 -11.96 5.75 -6.45
N ILE A 116 -11.09 4.81 -6.81
CA ILE A 116 -10.16 4.93 -7.95
C ILE A 116 -10.94 5.09 -9.27
N PHE A 117 -12.03 4.33 -9.44
CA PHE A 117 -12.88 4.42 -10.65
C PHE A 117 -13.87 5.59 -10.61
N TYR A 118 -14.13 6.16 -9.44
CA TYR A 118 -15.02 7.29 -9.29
C TYR A 118 -14.33 8.59 -9.72
N LYS A 119 -14.63 9.05 -10.95
CA LYS A 119 -14.06 10.26 -11.57
C LYS A 119 -12.52 10.19 -11.74
N PRO A 120 -12.02 9.31 -12.63
CA PRO A 120 -10.58 9.15 -12.86
C PRO A 120 -9.87 10.44 -13.31
N GLN A 121 -10.63 11.40 -13.85
CA GLN A 121 -10.15 12.72 -14.29
C GLN A 121 -9.50 13.54 -13.18
N VAL A 122 -9.87 13.33 -11.92
CA VAL A 122 -9.24 13.99 -10.75
C VAL A 122 -7.78 13.57 -10.61
N TRP A 123 -7.43 12.36 -11.03
CA TRP A 123 -6.07 11.82 -10.99
C TRP A 123 -5.27 12.10 -12.26
N LEU A 124 -5.96 12.37 -13.37
CA LEU A 124 -5.34 12.64 -14.68
C LEU A 124 -5.04 14.12 -14.90
N LYS A 125 -5.77 15.03 -14.24
CA LYS A 125 -5.40 16.44 -14.21
C LYS A 125 -4.24 16.62 -13.23
N GLY A 126 -3.02 16.50 -13.72
CA GLY A 126 -1.87 17.09 -13.04
C GLY A 126 -2.18 18.57 -12.85
N ASN A 127 -2.20 19.05 -11.61
CA ASN A 127 -2.35 20.47 -11.36
C ASN A 127 -1.15 21.17 -12.02
N GLU A 128 -1.41 21.84 -13.15
CA GLU A 128 -0.58 22.94 -13.64
C GLU A 128 -0.75 24.10 -12.63
N GLU A 129 -0.03 24.03 -11.51
CA GLU A 129 0.28 25.18 -10.66
C GLU A 129 1.78 25.37 -10.61
#